data_AF-E7MMT8-F1
#
_entry.id   AF-E7MMT8-F1
#
_cell.length_a   1.000
_cell.length_b   1.000
_cell.length_c   1.000
_cell.angle_alpha   90.00
_cell.angle_beta   90.00
_cell.angle_gamma   90.00
#
_symmetry.space_group_name_H-M   'P 1'
#
loop_
_entity.id
_entity.type
_entity.pdbx_description
1 polymer ?
#
loop_
_entity_poly.entity_id
_entity_poly.type
_entity_poly.pdbx_seq_one_letter_code
_entity_poly.pdbx_strand_id
1 'polypeptide(L)'
;MNKYEELKQITHHTEVVWKNSRGIAPDSVADKLDEAMLNWITQLTEALSIWIDKDINLTEGELILARTNLGALTECWLKFFYCVYYEDYLKNPKLDRKNQIIEPNKMSFEALKQFSIGILWDSNNDPKYKWVDKVQHQRNAIHAFNYRNIGTPREFLDDIEYLYEFVDLLILRLPPLEDCMEYYQ
;
A
#
# COMPACT_ATOMS: atom_id res chain seq x y z
N MET A 1 11.27 -18.80 6.27
CA MET A 1 11.46 -18.09 4.99
C MET A 1 11.59 -16.60 5.34
N ASN A 2 12.34 -15.81 4.57
CA ASN A 2 12.56 -14.39 4.89
C ASN A 2 11.23 -13.63 4.65
N LYS A 3 10.73 -12.84 5.60
CA LYS A 3 9.46 -12.10 5.44
C LYS A 3 9.45 -11.22 4.18
N TYR A 4 10.61 -10.72 3.77
CA TYR A 4 10.73 -9.98 2.52
C TYR A 4 10.49 -10.85 1.26
N GLU A 5 10.94 -12.11 1.27
CA GLU A 5 10.66 -13.04 0.18
C GLU A 5 9.16 -13.41 0.15
N GLU A 6 8.54 -13.56 1.31
CA GLU A 6 7.09 -13.76 1.42
C GLU A 6 6.33 -12.53 0.88
N LEU A 7 6.75 -11.31 1.25
CA LEU A 7 6.18 -10.06 0.73
C LEU A 7 6.24 -10.02 -0.81
N LYS A 8 7.39 -10.33 -1.41
CA LYS A 8 7.54 -10.38 -2.87
C LYS A 8 6.56 -11.36 -3.51
N GLN A 9 6.44 -12.56 -2.96
CA GLN A 9 5.55 -13.58 -3.49
C GLN A 9 4.08 -13.17 -3.39
N ILE A 10 3.65 -12.66 -2.23
CA ILE A 10 2.29 -12.19 -2.02
C ILE A 10 1.96 -11.02 -2.94
N THR A 11 2.87 -10.05 -3.09
CA THR A 11 2.68 -8.90 -3.98
C THR A 11 2.51 -9.36 -5.44
N HIS A 12 3.42 -10.22 -5.93
CA HIS A 12 3.35 -10.72 -7.30
C HIS A 12 2.10 -11.56 -7.54
N HIS A 13 1.75 -12.45 -6.61
CA HIS A 13 0.54 -13.25 -6.69
C HIS A 13 -0.72 -12.38 -6.74
N THR A 14 -0.79 -11.37 -5.87
CA THR A 14 -1.88 -10.39 -5.85
C THR A 14 -1.98 -9.65 -7.18
N GLU A 15 -0.87 -9.20 -7.76
CA GLU A 15 -0.85 -8.60 -9.09
C GLU A 15 -1.49 -9.53 -10.12
N VAL A 16 -1.04 -10.79 -10.20
CA VAL A 16 -1.51 -11.74 -11.20
C VAL A 16 -3.01 -12.02 -11.05
N VAL A 17 -3.47 -12.26 -9.83
CA VAL A 17 -4.88 -12.58 -9.56
C VAL A 17 -5.77 -11.39 -9.92
N TRP A 18 -5.45 -10.20 -9.39
CA TRP A 18 -6.32 -9.03 -9.53
C TRP A 18 -6.24 -8.38 -10.92
N LYS A 19 -5.16 -8.59 -11.66
CA LYS A 19 -5.09 -8.21 -13.09
C LYS A 19 -5.97 -9.09 -13.98
N ASN A 20 -6.32 -10.29 -13.52
CA ASN A 20 -7.21 -11.22 -14.23
C ASN A 20 -8.59 -11.30 -13.57
N SER A 21 -9.01 -10.27 -12.82
CA SER A 21 -10.26 -10.28 -12.07
C SER A 21 -11.51 -10.12 -12.96
N ARG A 22 -11.36 -9.67 -14.21
CA ARG A 22 -12.48 -9.42 -15.12
C ARG A 22 -13.24 -10.71 -15.40
N GLY A 23 -14.57 -10.65 -15.32
CA GLY A 23 -15.46 -11.81 -15.43
C GLY A 23 -15.73 -12.51 -14.10
N ILE A 24 -15.03 -12.14 -13.02
CA ILE A 24 -15.26 -12.62 -11.65
C ILE A 24 -15.65 -11.45 -10.75
N ALA A 25 -14.83 -10.40 -10.73
CA ALA A 25 -15.14 -9.15 -10.05
C ALA A 25 -16.15 -8.32 -10.86
N PRO A 26 -16.93 -7.43 -10.22
CA PRO A 26 -17.79 -6.48 -10.92
C PRO A 26 -17.00 -5.67 -11.95
N ASP A 27 -17.63 -5.34 -13.08
CA ASP A 27 -16.98 -4.56 -14.15
C ASP A 27 -16.43 -3.24 -13.63
N SER A 28 -17.15 -2.60 -12.71
CA SER A 28 -16.76 -1.34 -12.07
C SER A 28 -15.43 -1.45 -11.30
N VAL A 29 -15.14 -2.62 -10.71
CA VAL A 29 -13.88 -2.93 -10.01
C VAL A 29 -12.80 -3.30 -11.02
N ALA A 30 -13.12 -4.19 -11.97
CA ALA A 30 -12.18 -4.61 -13.01
C ALA A 30 -11.65 -3.42 -13.82
N ASP A 31 -12.50 -2.45 -14.17
CA ASP A 31 -12.10 -1.23 -14.86
C ASP A 31 -11.05 -0.43 -14.06
N LYS A 32 -11.18 -0.36 -12.73
CA LYS A 32 -10.19 0.33 -11.87
C LYS A 32 -8.86 -0.40 -11.82
N LEU A 33 -8.89 -1.73 -11.86
CA LEU A 33 -7.70 -2.58 -11.76
C LEU A 33 -6.96 -2.68 -13.10
N ASP A 34 -7.68 -2.63 -14.21
CA ASP A 34 -7.11 -2.55 -15.56
C ASP A 34 -6.35 -1.23 -15.78
N GLU A 35 -6.87 -0.12 -15.23
CA GLU A 35 -6.18 1.18 -15.23
C GLU A 35 -5.04 1.27 -14.21
N ALA A 36 -5.07 0.43 -13.16
CA ALA A 36 -4.08 0.48 -12.10
C ALA A 36 -2.74 -0.13 -12.57
N MET A 37 -1.65 0.55 -12.25
CA MET A 37 -0.30 0.03 -12.48
C MET A 37 0.08 -0.99 -11.39
N LEU A 38 -0.65 -2.11 -11.30
CA LEU A 38 -0.40 -3.14 -10.28
C LEU A 38 1.02 -3.70 -10.37
N ASN A 39 1.58 -3.79 -11.58
CA ASN A 39 2.96 -4.17 -11.81
C ASN A 39 3.99 -3.22 -11.16
N TRP A 40 3.64 -1.94 -10.94
CA TRP A 40 4.52 -1.03 -10.21
C TRP A 40 4.57 -1.35 -8.72
N ILE A 41 3.52 -1.93 -8.13
CA ILE A 41 3.55 -2.40 -6.73
C ILE A 41 4.57 -3.52 -6.59
N THR A 42 4.58 -4.47 -7.53
CA THR A 42 5.58 -5.54 -7.61
C THR A 42 6.99 -4.98 -7.78
N GLN A 43 7.22 -4.11 -8.77
CA GLN A 43 8.54 -3.52 -9.02
C GLN A 43 9.07 -2.69 -7.84
N LEU A 44 8.20 -1.93 -7.16
CA LEU A 44 8.60 -1.16 -5.97
C LEU A 44 8.94 -2.08 -4.80
N THR A 45 8.22 -3.20 -4.66
CA THR A 45 8.49 -4.23 -3.66
C THR A 45 9.83 -4.90 -3.92
N GLU A 46 10.12 -5.27 -5.17
CA GLU A 46 11.43 -5.80 -5.58
C GLU A 46 12.55 -4.77 -5.35
N ALA A 47 12.30 -3.50 -5.62
CA ALA A 47 13.27 -2.43 -5.38
C ALA A 47 13.62 -2.23 -3.90
N LEU A 48 12.86 -2.78 -2.95
CA LEU A 48 13.26 -2.78 -1.53
C LEU A 48 14.55 -3.57 -1.29
N SER A 49 14.87 -4.57 -2.11
CA SER A 49 16.10 -5.38 -1.96
C SER A 49 17.35 -4.50 -2.01
N ILE A 50 17.35 -3.46 -2.85
CA ILE A 50 18.45 -2.50 -2.98
C ILE A 50 18.83 -1.89 -1.62
N TRP A 51 17.81 -1.61 -0.80
CA TRP A 51 17.98 -1.00 0.52
C TRP A 51 18.26 -2.05 1.60
N ILE A 52 17.60 -3.20 1.52
CA ILE A 52 17.78 -4.33 2.45
C ILE A 52 19.21 -4.87 2.38
N ASP A 53 19.75 -5.05 1.17
CA ASP A 53 21.10 -5.57 0.96
C ASP A 53 22.20 -4.64 1.51
N LYS A 54 21.89 -3.35 1.66
CA LYS A 54 22.79 -2.35 2.28
C LYS A 54 22.72 -2.36 3.80
N ASP A 55 21.70 -3.00 4.39
CA ASP A 55 21.47 -3.09 5.83
C ASP A 55 21.59 -1.71 6.51
N ILE A 56 22.30 -1.62 7.63
CA ILE A 56 22.49 -0.37 8.37
C ILE A 56 23.44 0.64 7.69
N ASN A 57 23.99 0.31 6.52
CA ASN A 57 25.01 1.12 5.84
C ASN A 57 24.44 2.08 4.77
N LEU A 58 23.14 2.37 4.83
CA LEU A 58 22.51 3.37 3.95
C LEU A 58 23.08 4.76 4.24
N THR A 59 23.53 5.45 3.18
CA THR A 59 23.78 6.89 3.24
C THR A 59 22.47 7.66 3.44
N GLU A 60 22.53 8.91 3.89
CA GLU A 60 21.34 9.77 4.03
C GLU A 60 20.53 9.86 2.72
N GLY A 61 21.21 10.02 1.58
CA GLY A 61 20.55 10.07 0.27
C GLY A 61 19.84 8.77 -0.09
N GLU A 62 20.43 7.61 0.24
CA GLU A 62 19.80 6.32 0.02
C GLU A 62 18.65 6.07 1.00
N LEU A 63 18.78 6.49 2.26
CA LEU A 63 17.69 6.41 3.24
C LEU A 63 16.48 7.25 2.81
N ILE A 64 16.69 8.44 2.23
CA ILE A 64 15.64 9.27 1.64
C ILE A 64 14.88 8.50 0.55
N LEU A 65 15.60 7.84 -0.37
CA LEU A 65 15.00 7.06 -1.43
C LEU A 65 14.29 5.82 -0.90
N ALA A 66 14.87 5.15 0.09
CA ALA A 66 14.30 3.99 0.78
C ALA A 66 12.97 4.35 1.47
N ARG A 67 12.92 5.47 2.20
CA ARG A 67 11.69 6.00 2.82
C ARG A 67 10.65 6.39 1.78
N THR A 68 11.07 6.94 0.65
CA THR A 68 10.17 7.24 -0.47
C THR A 68 9.56 5.97 -1.04
N ASN A 69 10.36 4.93 -1.26
CA ASN A 69 9.88 3.64 -1.76
C ASN A 69 8.85 3.01 -0.82
N LEU A 70 9.18 2.90 0.47
CA LEU A 70 8.29 2.36 1.50
C LEU A 70 6.97 3.15 1.60
N GLY A 71 7.06 4.48 1.60
CA GLY A 71 5.87 5.33 1.66
C GLY A 71 5.00 5.25 0.40
N ALA A 72 5.61 5.11 -0.78
CA ALA A 72 4.88 4.89 -2.03
C ALA A 72 4.16 3.53 -2.03
N LEU A 73 4.85 2.46 -1.61
CA LEU A 73 4.26 1.13 -1.47
C LEU A 73 3.07 1.12 -0.52
N THR A 74 3.22 1.72 0.66
CA THR A 74 2.15 1.77 1.66
C THR A 74 0.91 2.51 1.13
N GLU A 75 1.11 3.63 0.42
CA GLU A 75 0.02 4.36 -0.23
C GLU A 75 -0.63 3.53 -1.36
N CYS A 76 0.17 2.87 -2.20
CA CYS A 76 -0.30 2.01 -3.29
C CYS A 76 -1.19 0.88 -2.77
N TRP A 77 -0.79 0.22 -1.69
CA TRP A 77 -1.56 -0.87 -1.08
C TRP A 77 -2.92 -0.39 -0.53
N LEU A 78 -2.97 0.79 0.10
CA LEU A 78 -4.24 1.38 0.52
C LEU A 78 -5.14 1.72 -0.68
N LYS A 79 -4.57 2.31 -1.74
CA LYS A 79 -5.32 2.62 -2.97
C LYS A 79 -5.89 1.36 -3.61
N PHE A 80 -5.05 0.34 -3.73
CA PHE A 80 -5.43 -0.97 -4.26
C PHE A 80 -6.60 -1.56 -3.46
N PHE A 81 -6.50 -1.60 -2.13
CA PHE A 81 -7.57 -2.10 -1.26
C PHE A 81 -8.91 -1.42 -1.56
N TYR A 82 -8.94 -0.09 -1.66
CA TYR A 82 -10.18 0.63 -1.96
C TYR A 82 -10.65 0.53 -3.42
N CYS A 83 -9.77 0.22 -4.36
CA CYS A 83 -10.17 -0.14 -5.73
C CYS A 83 -10.84 -1.53 -5.75
N VAL A 84 -10.32 -2.50 -4.99
CA VAL A 84 -10.97 -3.81 -4.85
C VAL A 84 -12.38 -3.66 -4.25
N TYR A 85 -12.51 -2.83 -3.21
CA TYR A 85 -13.79 -2.53 -2.57
C TYR A 85 -14.53 -1.35 -3.21
N TYR A 86 -14.37 -1.10 -4.51
CA TYR A 86 -14.89 0.12 -5.14
C TYR A 86 -16.41 0.26 -5.00
N GLU A 87 -17.18 -0.81 -5.14
CA GLU A 87 -18.64 -0.75 -4.97
C GLU A 87 -19.07 -0.43 -3.53
N ASP A 88 -18.36 -0.96 -2.53
CA ASP A 88 -18.59 -0.64 -1.13
C ASP A 88 -18.16 0.79 -0.81
N TYR A 89 -17.05 1.23 -1.39
CA TYR A 89 -16.57 2.61 -1.30
C TYR A 89 -17.63 3.60 -1.80
N LEU A 90 -18.31 3.30 -2.91
CA LEU A 90 -19.36 4.16 -3.47
C LEU A 90 -20.60 4.30 -2.56
N LYS A 91 -20.79 3.42 -1.58
CA LYS A 91 -21.89 3.56 -0.59
C LYS A 91 -21.65 4.73 0.37
N ASN A 92 -20.40 5.00 0.72
CA ASN A 92 -19.99 6.10 1.60
C ASN A 92 -18.65 6.70 1.13
N PRO A 93 -18.62 7.38 -0.03
CA PRO A 93 -17.37 7.77 -0.67
C PRO A 93 -16.74 8.98 0.01
N LYS A 94 -15.44 9.14 -0.18
CA LYS A 94 -14.75 10.38 0.17
C LYS A 94 -15.10 11.46 -0.84
N LEU A 95 -15.65 12.57 -0.36
CA LEU A 95 -15.99 13.73 -1.18
C LEU A 95 -14.93 14.83 -1.10
N ASP A 96 -14.78 15.56 -2.20
CA ASP A 96 -14.00 16.79 -2.27
C ASP A 96 -14.80 18.01 -1.74
N ARG A 97 -14.18 19.20 -1.80
CA ARG A 97 -14.83 20.44 -1.34
C ARG A 97 -16.04 20.87 -2.18
N LYS A 98 -16.24 20.26 -3.35
CA LYS A 98 -17.35 20.51 -4.28
C LYS A 98 -18.39 19.37 -4.23
N ASN A 99 -18.34 18.50 -3.22
CA ASN A 99 -19.18 17.31 -3.08
C ASN A 99 -19.05 16.32 -4.25
N GLN A 100 -17.91 16.30 -4.94
CA GLN A 100 -17.60 15.30 -5.97
C GLN A 100 -16.87 14.12 -5.34
N ILE A 101 -17.15 12.91 -5.81
CA ILE A 101 -16.46 11.70 -5.38
C ILE A 101 -14.99 11.79 -5.77
N ILE A 102 -14.11 11.61 -4.79
CA ILE A 102 -12.68 11.42 -5.04
C ILE A 102 -12.49 9.93 -5.34
N GLU A 103 -11.92 9.62 -6.49
CA GLU A 103 -11.60 8.23 -6.83
C GLU A 103 -10.54 7.65 -5.87
N PRO A 104 -10.60 6.36 -5.49
CA PRO A 104 -9.62 5.77 -4.58
C PRO A 104 -8.17 5.98 -5.00
N ASN A 105 -7.86 5.79 -6.28
CA ASN A 105 -6.53 6.00 -6.86
C ASN A 105 -6.06 7.48 -6.81
N LYS A 106 -6.99 8.43 -6.67
CA LYS A 106 -6.74 9.88 -6.56
C LYS A 106 -6.73 10.39 -5.12
N MET A 107 -7.12 9.58 -4.14
CA MET A 107 -7.02 9.97 -2.74
C MET A 107 -5.55 10.19 -2.36
N SER A 108 -5.29 11.21 -1.54
CA SER A 108 -3.97 11.42 -0.96
C SER A 108 -3.69 10.39 0.13
N PHE A 109 -2.41 10.19 0.45
CA PHE A 109 -2.03 9.30 1.55
C PHE A 109 -2.73 9.64 2.87
N GLU A 110 -2.84 10.94 3.19
CA GLU A 110 -3.58 11.41 4.37
C GLU A 110 -5.06 11.03 4.31
N ALA A 111 -5.70 11.26 3.16
CA ALA A 111 -7.12 10.96 2.99
C ALA A 111 -7.39 9.46 3.13
N LEU A 112 -6.56 8.61 2.53
CA LEU A 112 -6.64 7.14 2.66
C LEU A 112 -6.53 6.72 4.13
N LYS A 113 -5.52 7.24 4.83
CA LYS A 113 -5.27 6.92 6.24
C LYS A 113 -6.46 7.35 7.12
N GLN A 114 -6.98 8.56 6.94
CA GLN A 114 -8.15 9.01 7.71
C GLN A 114 -9.42 8.22 7.36
N PHE A 115 -9.64 7.95 6.07
CA PHE A 115 -10.80 7.20 5.60
C PHE A 115 -10.81 5.75 6.11
N SER A 116 -9.64 5.21 6.43
CA SER A 116 -9.46 3.86 6.96
C SER A 116 -9.87 3.70 8.43
N ILE A 117 -10.18 4.78 9.16
CA ILE A 117 -10.67 4.70 10.54
C ILE A 117 -12.07 4.08 10.57
N GLY A 118 -12.24 3.02 11.36
CA GLY A 118 -13.43 2.19 11.41
C GLY A 118 -13.48 1.12 10.30
N ILE A 119 -12.49 1.08 9.40
CA ILE A 119 -12.39 0.09 8.32
C ILE A 119 -11.17 -0.82 8.56
N LEU A 120 -9.96 -0.24 8.52
CA LEU A 120 -8.71 -0.98 8.70
C LEU A 120 -8.18 -0.90 10.14
N TRP A 121 -8.58 0.12 10.90
CA TRP A 121 -8.18 0.34 12.28
C TRP A 121 -9.26 1.10 13.06
N ASP A 122 -9.29 0.91 14.38
CA ASP A 122 -10.38 1.45 15.21
C ASP A 122 -10.27 2.96 15.44
N SER A 123 -9.05 3.49 15.51
CA SER A 123 -8.80 4.91 15.80
C SER A 123 -7.39 5.32 15.39
N ASN A 124 -7.08 6.61 15.52
CA ASN A 124 -5.72 7.14 15.35
C ASN A 124 -4.73 6.66 16.43
N ASN A 125 -5.20 5.95 17.47
CA ASN A 125 -4.35 5.35 18.48
C ASN A 125 -3.92 3.92 18.15
N ASP A 126 -4.55 3.30 17.15
CA ASP A 126 -4.23 1.95 16.68
C ASP A 126 -2.76 1.88 16.22
N PRO A 127 -2.01 0.83 16.62
CA PRO A 127 -0.62 0.65 16.19
C PRO A 127 -0.42 0.71 14.66
N LYS A 128 -1.37 0.17 13.88
CA LYS A 128 -1.32 0.18 12.41
C LYS A 128 -1.45 1.60 11.87
N TYR A 129 -2.41 2.37 12.41
CA TYR A 129 -2.54 3.78 12.06
C TYR A 129 -1.25 4.54 12.35
N LYS A 130 -0.68 4.36 13.56
CA LYS A 130 0.55 5.05 13.98
C LYS A 130 1.74 4.69 13.11
N TRP A 131 1.85 3.44 12.67
CA TRP A 131 2.88 3.01 11.73
C TRP A 131 2.69 3.65 10.35
N VAL A 132 1.48 3.63 9.79
CA VAL A 132 1.18 4.31 8.51
C VAL A 132 1.46 5.81 8.60
N ASP A 133 1.08 6.44 9.71
CA ASP A 133 1.33 7.85 10.00
C ASP A 133 2.84 8.16 10.05
N LYS A 134 3.62 7.33 10.75
CA LYS A 134 5.09 7.41 10.79
C LYS A 134 5.69 7.33 9.38
N VAL A 135 5.31 6.31 8.60
CA VAL A 135 5.81 6.11 7.23
C VAL A 135 5.49 7.30 6.34
N GLN A 136 4.25 7.79 6.40
CA GLN A 136 3.82 8.98 5.67
C GLN A 136 4.65 10.21 6.07
N HIS A 137 4.87 10.43 7.37
CA HIS A 137 5.67 11.54 7.86
C HIS A 137 7.12 11.47 7.39
N GLN A 138 7.76 10.30 7.44
CA GLN A 138 9.14 10.10 7.00
C GLN A 138 9.29 10.32 5.48
N ARG A 139 8.34 9.85 4.67
CA ARG A 139 8.30 10.16 3.23
C ARG A 139 8.16 11.67 2.99
N ASN A 140 7.30 12.35 3.75
CA ASN A 140 7.04 13.78 3.58
C ASN A 140 8.11 14.69 4.23
N ALA A 141 9.02 14.12 5.02
CA ALA A 141 10.11 14.83 5.68
C ALA A 141 11.25 15.21 4.72
N ILE A 142 11.21 14.74 3.48
CA ILE A 142 12.24 14.97 2.47
C ILE A 142 12.18 16.42 1.96
N HIS A 143 12.86 17.31 2.66
CA HIS A 143 13.04 18.71 2.29
C HIS A 143 14.51 19.12 2.42
N ALA A 144 15.15 19.43 1.28
CA ALA A 144 16.57 19.82 1.25
C ALA A 144 16.89 21.11 2.03
N PHE A 145 15.89 21.96 2.26
CA PHE A 145 16.06 23.27 2.91
C PHE A 145 15.72 23.27 4.41
N ASN A 146 15.03 22.24 4.91
CA ASN A 146 14.59 22.16 6.30
C ASN A 146 14.76 20.72 6.78
N TYR A 147 15.72 20.49 7.68
CA TYR A 147 15.92 19.17 8.27
C TYR A 147 14.63 18.71 8.97
N ARG A 148 14.20 17.50 8.66
CA ARG A 148 13.15 16.77 9.36
C ARG A 148 13.63 15.34 9.55
N ASN A 149 13.31 14.75 10.70
CA ASN A 149 13.74 13.40 11.02
C ASN A 149 13.12 12.38 10.06
N ILE A 150 13.95 11.70 9.27
CA ILE A 150 13.56 10.61 8.36
C ILE A 150 13.78 9.21 8.98
N GLY A 151 14.19 9.17 10.25
CA GLY A 151 14.54 7.96 10.98
C GLY A 151 15.96 7.48 10.69
N THR A 152 16.25 6.25 11.10
CA THR A 152 17.54 5.58 10.88
C THR A 152 17.42 4.42 9.87
N PRO A 153 18.53 3.91 9.32
CA PRO A 153 18.55 2.68 8.53
C PRO A 153 17.97 1.48 9.31
N ARG A 154 18.27 1.36 10.61
CA ARG A 154 17.73 0.29 11.45
C ARG A 154 16.21 0.35 11.55
N GLU A 155 15.67 1.54 11.84
CA GLU A 155 14.22 1.74 11.88
C GLU A 155 13.57 1.45 10.53
N PHE A 156 14.25 1.71 9.42
CA PHE A 156 13.73 1.41 8.08
C PHE A 156 13.58 -0.10 7.85
N LEU A 157 14.57 -0.89 8.28
CA LEU A 157 14.49 -2.36 8.22
C LEU A 157 13.36 -2.90 9.10
N ASP A 158 13.20 -2.35 10.31
CA ASP A 158 12.08 -2.71 11.17
C ASP A 158 10.73 -2.34 10.51
N ASP A 159 10.66 -1.20 9.79
CA ASP A 159 9.45 -0.81 9.07
C ASP A 159 9.13 -1.71 7.85
N ILE A 160 10.12 -2.36 7.24
CA ILE A 160 9.87 -3.37 6.19
C ILE A 160 9.19 -4.61 6.76
N GLU A 161 9.60 -5.06 7.95
CA GLU A 161 8.96 -6.16 8.65
C GLU A 161 7.48 -5.84 8.96
N TYR A 162 7.20 -4.60 9.37
CA TYR A 162 5.83 -4.12 9.55
C TYR A 162 5.06 -3.95 8.23
N LEU A 163 5.72 -3.60 7.14
CA LEU A 163 5.09 -3.55 5.81
C LEU A 163 4.54 -4.92 5.43
N TYR A 164 5.29 -5.99 5.69
CA TYR A 164 4.81 -7.35 5.42
C TYR A 164 3.52 -7.65 6.20
N GLU A 165 3.51 -7.40 7.51
CA GLU A 165 2.33 -7.61 8.35
C GLU A 165 1.14 -6.75 7.92
N PHE A 166 1.41 -5.52 7.46
CA PHE A 166 0.40 -4.63 6.93
C PHE A 166 -0.20 -5.15 5.62
N VAL A 167 0.62 -5.61 4.68
CA VAL A 167 0.16 -6.17 3.40
C VAL A 167 -0.62 -7.46 3.64
N ASP A 168 -0.12 -8.37 4.48
CA ASP A 168 -0.81 -9.60 4.83
C ASP A 168 -2.22 -9.33 5.40
N LEU A 169 -2.33 -8.35 6.31
CA LEU A 169 -3.63 -7.91 6.83
C LEU A 169 -4.59 -7.41 5.74
N LEU A 170 -4.10 -6.68 4.74
CA LEU A 170 -4.93 -6.22 3.64
C LEU A 170 -5.38 -7.39 2.77
N ILE A 171 -4.47 -8.29 2.42
CA ILE A 171 -4.76 -9.47 1.59
C ILE A 171 -5.78 -10.38 2.26
N LEU A 172 -5.62 -10.68 3.56
CA LEU A 172 -6.55 -11.51 4.34
C LEU A 172 -7.97 -10.97 4.37
N ARG A 173 -8.15 -9.68 4.08
CA ARG A 173 -9.47 -9.07 4.04
C ARG A 173 -10.09 -9.15 2.66
N LEU A 174 -9.30 -9.24 1.58
CA LEU A 174 -9.80 -9.19 0.21
C LEU A 174 -10.79 -10.34 -0.08
N PRO A 175 -11.70 -10.15 -1.06
CA PRO A 175 -12.51 -11.25 -1.58
C PRO A 175 -11.63 -12.37 -2.15
N PRO A 176 -11.97 -13.65 -1.90
CA PRO A 176 -11.17 -14.80 -2.37
C PRO A 176 -11.42 -15.06 -3.87
N LEU A 177 -10.84 -14.22 -4.74
CA LEU A 177 -10.99 -14.37 -6.19
C LEU A 177 -10.43 -15.70 -6.72
N GLU A 178 -9.38 -16.22 -6.10
CA GLU A 178 -8.72 -17.47 -6.50
C GLU A 178 -9.67 -18.66 -6.42
N ASP A 179 -10.44 -18.74 -5.34
CA ASP A 179 -11.47 -19.77 -5.14
C ASP A 179 -12.52 -19.73 -6.26
N CYS A 180 -12.74 -18.57 -6.87
CA CYS A 180 -13.67 -18.39 -7.99
C CYS A 180 -13.02 -18.69 -9.35
N MET A 181 -11.69 -18.56 -9.49
CA MET A 181 -10.96 -18.83 -10.74
C MET A 181 -10.88 -20.32 -11.07
N GLU A 182 -10.81 -21.19 -10.05
CA GLU A 182 -10.78 -22.65 -10.23
C GLU A 182 -12.07 -23.22 -10.85
N TYR A 183 -13.19 -22.50 -10.79
CA TYR A 183 -14.47 -22.93 -11.38
C TYR A 183 -14.61 -22.63 -12.88
N TYR A 184 -13.67 -21.88 -13.48
CA TYR A 184 -13.68 -21.49 -14.89
C TYR A 184 -12.57 -22.15 -15.73
N GLN A 185 -11.86 -23.16 -15.19
CA GLN A 185 -10.87 -23.96 -15.93
C GLN A 185 -11.45 -25.28 -16.45
#